data_AF-A0A5E8C3I3-F1
#
_entry.id   AF-A0A5E8C3I3-F1
#
_cell.length_a   1.000
_cell.length_b   1.000
_cell.length_c   1.000
_cell.angle_alpha   90.00
_cell.angle_beta   90.00
_cell.angle_gamma   90.00
#
_symmetry.space_group_name_H-M   'P 1'
#
loop_
_entity.id
_entity.type
_entity.pdbx_description
1 polymer ?
#
loop_
_entity_poly.entity_id
_entity_poly.type
_entity_poly.pdbx_seq_one_letter_code
_entity_poly.pdbx_strand_id
1 'polypeptide(L)'
;MKIASNQEVKEYTNAIYTGFAKGCAVGAVVALGLYQVVKRKQFFTTMTATTKTFFALSIPVGFGMTNLEWVSLDFDMHQYGFGEGSEAALEEQKKIENMTSGQKIVYYASENKYKLIAGAWAASMGGSFWWVNRDKYMTKAQKIVQARMYAQSITIVLLLASMLLSVNGPREKKNPLDLEYSWEAIAAKEEAREKAAGLPTRIPAKTSEQ
;
A
#
# COMPACT_ATOMS: atom_id res chain seq x y z
N MET A 1 -30.12 -1.13 19.28
CA MET A 1 -28.88 -0.40 18.98
C MET A 1 -28.11 -0.22 20.28
N LYS A 2 -26.85 -0.68 20.34
CA LYS A 2 -25.96 -0.35 21.46
C LYS A 2 -25.51 1.10 21.26
N ILE A 3 -25.76 1.95 22.25
CA ILE A 3 -25.31 3.35 22.19
C ILE A 3 -23.81 3.35 22.54
N ALA A 4 -23.00 4.03 21.73
CA ALA A 4 -21.57 4.11 21.93
C ALA A 4 -21.25 4.70 23.31
N SER A 5 -20.28 4.12 24.01
CA SER A 5 -19.87 4.63 25.31
C SER A 5 -19.09 5.94 25.15
N ASN A 6 -19.15 6.83 26.15
CA ASN A 6 -18.36 8.07 26.13
C ASN A 6 -16.84 7.82 26.05
N GLN A 7 -16.36 6.64 26.45
CA GLN A 7 -14.96 6.24 26.35
C GLN A 7 -14.59 5.85 24.91
N GLU A 8 -15.41 5.00 24.29
CA GLU A 8 -15.25 4.57 22.90
C GLU A 8 -15.26 5.75 21.92
N VAL A 9 -16.14 6.74 22.14
CA VAL A 9 -16.15 7.98 21.34
C VAL A 9 -14.85 8.76 21.48
N LYS A 10 -14.25 8.80 22.68
CA LYS A 10 -12.97 9.49 22.91
C LYS A 10 -11.81 8.76 22.24
N GLU A 11 -11.81 7.44 22.28
CA GLU A 11 -10.78 6.62 21.64
C GLU A 11 -10.84 6.76 20.12
N TYR A 12 -12.04 6.65 19.55
CA TYR A 12 -12.28 6.85 18.12
C TYR A 12 -11.88 8.26 17.66
N THR A 13 -12.31 9.30 18.38
CA THR A 13 -11.96 10.69 18.03
C THR A 13 -10.45 10.92 18.11
N ASN A 14 -9.77 10.43 19.15
CA ASN A 14 -8.32 10.53 19.24
C ASN A 14 -7.60 9.79 18.10
N ALA A 15 -8.05 8.58 17.74
CA ALA A 15 -7.48 7.82 16.62
C ALA A 15 -7.59 8.61 15.31
N ILE A 16 -8.77 9.13 15.00
CA ILE A 16 -9.01 9.94 13.80
C ILE A 16 -8.22 11.24 13.79
N TYR A 17 -8.15 11.97 14.90
CA TYR A 17 -7.37 13.22 14.95
C TYR A 17 -5.89 12.97 14.71
N THR A 18 -5.34 11.90 15.29
CA THR A 18 -3.94 11.54 15.05
C THR A 18 -3.70 11.06 13.62
N GLY A 19 -4.63 10.30 13.03
CA GLY A 19 -4.59 9.89 11.62
C GLY A 19 -4.63 11.10 10.68
N PHE A 20 -5.58 12.02 10.89
CA PHE A 20 -5.69 13.26 10.14
C PHE A 20 -4.43 14.12 10.22
N ALA A 21 -3.87 14.28 11.43
CA ALA A 21 -2.64 15.05 11.64
C ALA A 21 -1.45 14.42 10.89
N LYS A 22 -1.31 13.09 10.93
CA LYS A 22 -0.29 12.36 10.16
C LYS A 22 -0.47 12.53 8.66
N GLY A 23 -1.70 12.41 8.16
CA GLY A 23 -2.03 12.62 6.75
C GLY A 23 -1.73 14.05 6.28
N CYS A 24 -2.10 15.05 7.09
CA CYS A 24 -1.77 16.45 6.83
C CYS A 24 -0.25 16.70 6.80
N ALA A 25 0.51 16.08 7.70
CA ALA A 25 1.98 16.20 7.72
C ALA A 25 2.61 15.66 6.43
N VAL A 26 2.16 14.50 5.96
CA VAL A 26 2.61 13.93 4.67
C VAL A 26 2.20 14.83 3.51
N GLY A 27 0.94 15.28 3.48
CA GLY A 27 0.44 16.17 2.44
C GLY A 27 1.15 17.54 2.42
N ALA A 28 1.62 18.04 3.56
CA ALA A 28 2.41 19.26 3.66
C ALA A 28 3.79 19.10 2.97
N VAL A 29 4.46 17.96 3.16
CA VAL A 29 5.72 17.67 2.46
C VAL A 29 5.50 17.61 0.94
N VAL A 30 4.42 16.97 0.49
CA VAL A 30 4.05 16.90 -0.92
C VAL A 30 3.74 18.29 -1.49
N ALA A 31 2.97 19.10 -0.76
CA ALA A 31 2.63 20.46 -1.15
C ALA A 31 3.88 21.35 -1.27
N LEU A 32 4.83 21.23 -0.35
CA LEU A 32 6.12 21.93 -0.43
C LEU A 32 6.93 21.50 -1.65
N GLY A 33 6.97 20.20 -1.95
CA GLY A 33 7.63 19.67 -3.15
C GLY A 33 7.05 20.26 -4.45
N LEU A 34 5.71 20.26 -4.56
CA LEU A 34 5.01 20.84 -5.71
C LEU A 34 5.22 22.35 -5.82
N TYR A 35 5.20 23.07 -4.68
CA TYR A 35 5.49 24.50 -4.64
C TYR A 35 6.87 24.82 -5.22
N GLN A 36 7.91 24.04 -4.88
CA GLN A 36 9.26 24.24 -5.43
C GLN A 36 9.33 24.12 -6.95
N VAL A 37 8.52 23.23 -7.54
CA VAL A 37 8.45 23.01 -9.00
C VAL A 37 7.69 24.15 -9.68
N VAL A 38 6.59 24.61 -9.07
CA VAL A 38 5.64 25.53 -9.71
C VAL A 38 5.99 27.00 -9.45
N LYS A 39 6.73 27.34 -8.38
CA LYS A 39 7.04 28.73 -7.97
C LYS A 39 7.69 29.61 -9.04
N ARG A 40 8.38 29.02 -10.03
CA ARG A 40 9.07 29.74 -11.11
C ARG A 40 8.28 29.82 -12.42
N LYS A 41 7.09 29.22 -12.48
CA LYS A 41 6.24 29.19 -13.67
C LYS A 41 5.39 30.47 -13.72
N GLN A 42 5.32 31.09 -14.90
CA GLN A 42 4.58 32.33 -15.13
C GLN A 42 3.11 32.26 -14.67
N PHE A 43 2.47 31.11 -14.91
CA PHE A 43 1.10 30.82 -14.45
C PHE A 43 0.92 30.99 -12.94
N PHE A 44 1.90 30.57 -12.13
CA PHE A 44 1.80 30.64 -10.68
C PHE A 44 2.17 32.01 -10.13
N THR A 45 3.08 32.73 -10.79
CA THR A 45 3.45 34.08 -10.38
C THR A 45 2.30 35.07 -10.57
N THR A 46 1.47 34.88 -11.60
CA THR A 46 0.31 35.76 -11.91
C THR A 46 -0.93 35.49 -11.05
N MET A 47 -0.95 34.43 -10.23
CA MET A 47 -2.11 34.10 -9.39
C MET A 47 -2.24 35.04 -8.17
N THR A 48 -3.49 35.31 -7.79
CA THR A 48 -3.85 36.03 -6.55
C THR A 48 -3.41 35.24 -5.31
N ALA A 49 -3.26 35.94 -4.19
CA ALA A 49 -2.85 35.31 -2.92
C ALA A 49 -3.86 34.23 -2.47
N THR A 50 -5.16 34.48 -2.63
CA THR A 50 -6.23 33.55 -2.27
C THR A 50 -6.16 32.23 -3.04
N THR A 51 -5.88 32.28 -4.34
CA THR A 51 -5.74 31.07 -5.15
C THR A 51 -4.49 30.27 -4.73
N LYS A 52 -3.40 30.95 -4.38
CA LYS A 52 -2.17 30.32 -3.90
C LYS A 52 -2.37 29.61 -2.55
N THR A 53 -3.07 30.25 -1.60
CA THR A 53 -3.36 29.64 -0.30
C THR A 53 -4.33 28.48 -0.42
N PHE A 54 -5.32 28.56 -1.32
CA PHE A 54 -6.22 27.44 -1.61
C PHE A 54 -5.45 26.19 -2.06
N PHE A 55 -4.56 26.32 -3.05
CA PHE A 55 -3.74 25.19 -3.51
C PHE A 55 -2.75 24.68 -2.44
N ALA A 56 -2.23 25.59 -1.61
CA ALA A 56 -1.32 25.22 -0.53
C ALA A 56 -2.03 24.42 0.58
N LEU A 57 -3.31 24.70 0.85
CA LEU A 57 -4.09 24.05 1.91
C LEU A 57 -4.87 22.82 1.43
N SER A 58 -5.33 22.80 0.18
CA SER A 58 -6.15 21.71 -0.35
C SER A 58 -5.41 20.37 -0.38
N ILE A 59 -4.10 20.40 -0.68
CA ILE A 59 -3.27 19.19 -0.74
C ILE A 59 -3.10 18.56 0.65
N PRO A 60 -2.59 19.26 1.69
CA PRO A 60 -2.51 18.70 3.04
C PRO A 60 -3.85 18.21 3.58
N VAL A 61 -4.93 19.00 3.40
CA VAL A 61 -6.26 18.63 3.90
C VAL A 61 -6.80 17.39 3.18
N GLY A 62 -6.59 17.27 1.86
CA GLY A 62 -7.00 16.08 1.10
C GLY A 62 -6.32 14.81 1.61
N PHE A 63 -4.99 14.85 1.80
CA PHE A 63 -4.25 13.71 2.37
C PHE A 63 -4.65 13.42 3.82
N GLY A 64 -4.90 14.47 4.62
CA GLY A 64 -5.42 14.34 5.98
C GLY A 64 -6.77 13.62 6.00
N MET A 65 -7.70 14.03 5.15
CA MET A 65 -9.04 13.45 5.08
C MET A 65 -8.99 11.99 4.62
N THR A 66 -8.20 11.66 3.60
CA THR A 66 -8.06 10.27 3.16
C THR A 66 -7.48 9.40 4.28
N ASN A 67 -6.46 9.86 5.02
CA ASN A 67 -5.90 9.09 6.12
C ASN A 67 -6.89 8.92 7.28
N LEU A 68 -7.69 9.97 7.56
CA LEU A 68 -8.78 9.92 8.52
C LEU A 68 -9.77 8.81 8.19
N GLU A 69 -10.20 8.70 6.93
CA GLU A 69 -11.11 7.63 6.48
C GLU A 69 -10.51 6.23 6.65
N TRP A 70 -9.22 6.07 6.32
CA TRP A 70 -8.53 4.79 6.52
C TRP A 70 -8.47 4.39 8.00
N VAL A 71 -8.15 5.34 8.89
CA VAL A 71 -8.09 5.08 10.33
C VAL A 71 -9.49 4.84 10.91
N SER A 72 -10.50 5.53 10.40
CA SER A 72 -11.90 5.28 10.75
C SER A 72 -12.31 3.85 10.40
N LEU A 73 -12.03 3.42 9.17
CA LEU A 73 -12.32 2.07 8.71
C LEU A 73 -11.56 1.02 9.52
N ASP A 74 -10.28 1.27 9.80
CA ASP A 74 -9.43 0.40 10.61
C ASP A 74 -9.99 0.22 12.02
N PHE A 75 -10.42 1.29 12.66
CA PHE A 75 -11.06 1.23 13.98
C PHE A 75 -12.34 0.38 13.95
N ASP A 76 -13.20 0.57 12.95
CA ASP A 76 -14.42 -0.21 12.80
C ASP A 76 -14.13 -1.70 12.54
N MET A 77 -13.14 -2.01 11.71
CA MET A 77 -12.70 -3.38 11.44
C MET A 77 -12.28 -4.09 12.74
N HIS A 78 -11.50 -3.43 13.58
CA HIS A 78 -11.06 -3.96 14.87
C HIS A 78 -12.20 -4.08 15.88
N GLN A 79 -13.12 -3.12 15.92
CA GLN A 79 -14.22 -3.12 16.88
C GLN A 79 -15.26 -4.20 16.59
N TYR A 80 -15.55 -4.46 15.31
CA TYR A 80 -16.58 -5.41 14.89
C TYR A 80 -16.01 -6.74 14.39
N GLY A 81 -14.68 -6.90 14.37
CA GLY A 81 -14.02 -8.17 14.09
C GLY A 81 -14.13 -8.64 12.64
N PHE A 82 -14.12 -7.72 11.68
CA PHE A 82 -14.17 -8.05 10.24
C PHE A 82 -12.94 -7.54 9.50
N GLY A 83 -12.62 -8.13 8.36
CA GLY A 83 -11.42 -7.76 7.58
C GLY A 83 -10.13 -7.95 8.38
N GLU A 84 -9.33 -6.89 8.47
CA GLU A 84 -8.04 -6.88 9.19
C GLU A 84 -8.20 -6.97 10.73
N GLY A 85 -9.40 -6.68 11.25
CA GLY A 85 -9.73 -6.86 12.66
C GLY A 85 -10.27 -8.24 13.03
N SER A 86 -10.43 -9.16 12.06
CA SER A 86 -10.87 -10.53 12.33
C SER A 86 -9.86 -11.31 13.18
N GLU A 87 -10.33 -12.30 13.96
CA GLU A 87 -9.44 -13.09 14.83
C GLU A 87 -8.29 -13.75 14.06
N ALA A 88 -8.57 -14.26 12.85
CA ALA A 88 -7.55 -14.83 11.96
C ALA A 88 -6.48 -13.79 11.54
N ALA A 89 -6.90 -12.57 11.24
CA ALA A 89 -5.98 -11.48 10.91
C ALA A 89 -5.15 -11.05 12.14
N LEU A 90 -5.76 -11.00 13.32
CA LEU A 90 -5.06 -10.68 14.57
C LEU A 90 -4.03 -11.75 14.97
N GLU A 91 -4.34 -13.04 14.75
CA GLU A 91 -3.38 -14.14 14.92
C GLU A 91 -2.21 -14.03 13.96
N GLU A 92 -2.47 -13.67 12.71
CA GLU A 92 -1.43 -13.41 11.73
C GLU A 92 -0.55 -12.22 12.13
N GLN A 93 -1.15 -11.13 12.63
CA GLN A 93 -0.41 -9.98 13.16
C GLN A 93 0.49 -10.38 14.33
N LYS A 94 0.01 -11.16 15.28
CA LYS A 94 0.82 -11.70 16.40
C LYS A 94 1.98 -12.55 15.88
N LYS A 95 1.77 -13.36 14.83
CA LYS A 95 2.82 -14.14 14.20
C LYS A 95 3.90 -13.25 13.57
N ILE A 96 3.50 -12.13 12.95
CA ILE A 96 4.41 -11.13 12.37
C ILE A 96 5.16 -10.36 13.47
N GLU A 97 4.52 -10.06 14.60
CA GLU A 97 5.16 -9.41 15.75
C GLU A 97 6.25 -10.27 16.39
N ASN A 98 6.06 -11.60 16.40
CA ASN A 98 7.06 -12.55 16.89
C ASN A 98 8.27 -12.74 15.95
N MET A 99 8.26 -12.15 14.75
CA MET A 99 9.38 -12.23 13.81
C MET A 99 10.50 -11.25 14.17
N THR A 100 11.74 -11.60 13.82
CA THR A 100 12.88 -10.68 13.99
C THR A 100 12.72 -9.45 13.08
N SER A 101 13.23 -8.27 13.48
CA SER A 101 13.08 -7.02 12.72
C SER A 101 13.47 -7.13 11.23
N GLY A 102 14.52 -7.90 10.91
CA GLY A 102 14.91 -8.18 9.53
C GLY A 102 13.88 -9.00 8.75
N GLN A 103 13.32 -10.04 9.37
CA GLN A 103 12.25 -10.85 8.78
C GLN A 103 10.98 -10.01 8.56
N LYS A 104 10.66 -9.12 9.51
CA LYS A 104 9.52 -8.20 9.41
C LYS A 104 9.63 -7.27 8.20
N ILE A 105 10.82 -6.72 7.95
CA ILE A 105 11.08 -5.88 6.77
C ILE A 105 10.88 -6.67 5.48
N VAL A 106 11.46 -7.88 5.38
CA VAL A 106 11.32 -8.73 4.19
C VAL A 106 9.85 -9.13 3.98
N TYR A 107 9.13 -9.45 5.05
CA TYR A 107 7.71 -9.78 5.02
C TYR A 107 6.88 -8.62 4.45
N TYR A 108 6.97 -7.42 5.03
CA TYR A 108 6.23 -6.26 4.52
C TYR A 108 6.64 -5.87 3.10
N ALA A 109 7.93 -6.02 2.77
CA ALA A 109 8.42 -5.76 1.43
C ALA A 109 7.86 -6.74 0.39
N SER A 110 7.71 -8.01 0.76
CA SER A 110 7.13 -9.04 -0.10
C SER A 110 5.63 -8.87 -0.31
N GLU A 111 4.89 -8.51 0.75
CA GLU A 111 3.45 -8.32 0.72
C GLU A 111 3.06 -7.11 -0.15
N ASN A 112 3.86 -6.05 -0.08
CA ASN A 112 3.65 -4.85 -0.88
C ASN A 112 4.59 -4.79 -2.10
N LYS A 113 5.07 -5.93 -2.61
CA LYS A 113 6.10 -5.99 -3.67
C LYS A 113 5.78 -5.06 -4.85
N TYR A 114 4.57 -5.14 -5.39
CA TYR A 114 4.18 -4.33 -6.55
C TYR A 114 4.07 -2.83 -6.23
N LYS A 115 3.53 -2.48 -5.06
CA LYS A 115 3.43 -1.09 -4.61
C LYS A 115 4.82 -0.48 -4.38
N LEU A 116 5.74 -1.24 -3.78
CA LEU A 116 7.12 -0.81 -3.56
C LEU A 116 7.90 -0.70 -4.85
N ILE A 117 7.75 -1.64 -5.79
CA ILE A 117 8.38 -1.56 -7.11
C ILE A 117 7.89 -0.32 -7.86
N ALA A 118 6.58 -0.07 -7.87
CA ALA A 118 6.01 1.12 -8.50
C ALA A 118 6.47 2.41 -7.82
N GLY A 119 6.51 2.43 -6.49
CA GLY A 119 6.99 3.57 -5.71
C GLY A 119 8.48 3.84 -5.92
N ALA A 120 9.31 2.81 -5.90
CA ALA A 120 10.74 2.89 -6.17
C ALA A 120 11.01 3.33 -7.61
N TRP A 121 10.23 2.84 -8.58
CA TRP A 121 10.30 3.31 -9.96
C TRP A 121 10.01 4.81 -10.07
N ALA A 122 8.90 5.27 -9.48
CA ALA A 122 8.52 6.69 -9.51
C ALA A 122 9.55 7.56 -8.77
N ALA A 123 9.99 7.11 -7.59
CA ALA A 123 11.02 7.79 -6.81
C ALA A 123 12.34 7.90 -7.58
N SER A 124 12.69 6.86 -8.34
CA SER A 124 13.92 6.83 -9.11
C SER A 124 13.88 7.74 -10.34
N MET A 125 12.73 7.83 -11.03
CA MET A 125 12.52 8.80 -12.09
C MET A 125 12.59 10.23 -11.55
N GLY A 126 11.88 10.50 -10.44
CA GLY A 126 11.86 11.80 -9.81
C GLY A 126 13.24 12.22 -9.27
N GLY A 127 13.93 11.31 -8.60
CA GLY A 127 15.28 11.52 -8.05
C GLY A 127 16.32 11.76 -9.14
N SER A 128 16.29 10.96 -10.22
CA SER A 128 17.16 11.15 -11.38
C SER A 128 16.92 12.51 -12.04
N PHE A 129 15.66 12.89 -12.25
CA PHE A 129 15.31 14.18 -12.83
C PHE A 129 15.74 15.37 -11.96
N TRP A 130 15.56 15.27 -10.64
CA TRP A 130 16.00 16.27 -9.69
C TRP A 130 17.53 16.41 -9.70
N TRP A 131 18.26 15.30 -9.68
CA TRP A 131 19.72 15.28 -9.71
C TRP A 131 20.28 15.91 -10.98
N VAL A 132 19.78 15.49 -12.16
CA VAL A 132 20.21 16.02 -13.47
C VAL A 132 19.86 17.50 -13.64
N ASN A 133 18.74 17.97 -13.08
CA ASN A 133 18.37 19.39 -13.16
C ASN A 133 19.11 20.29 -12.16
N ARG A 134 19.76 19.72 -11.14
CA ARG A 134 20.60 20.49 -10.22
C ARG A 134 21.82 21.08 -10.91
N ASP A 135 22.34 20.41 -11.95
CA ASP A 135 23.51 20.88 -12.66
C ASP A 135 23.16 22.02 -13.64
N LYS A 136 23.78 23.19 -13.43
CA LYS A 136 23.48 24.43 -14.17
C LYS A 136 24.33 24.57 -15.44
N TYR A 137 25.42 23.82 -15.55
CA TYR A 137 26.41 23.99 -16.63
C TYR A 137 26.13 23.15 -17.88
N MET A 138 25.14 22.26 -17.83
CA MET A 138 24.86 21.32 -18.90
C MET A 138 23.70 21.77 -19.80
N THR A 139 23.85 21.61 -21.12
CA THR A 139 22.80 21.96 -22.09
C THR A 139 21.59 21.03 -21.98
N LYS A 140 20.40 21.49 -22.42
CA LYS A 140 19.16 20.71 -22.33
C LYS A 140 19.25 19.35 -23.06
N ALA A 141 19.95 19.31 -24.19
CA ALA A 141 20.16 18.08 -24.95
C ALA A 141 21.01 17.06 -24.17
N GLN A 142 22.10 17.51 -23.56
CA GLN A 142 22.97 16.66 -22.73
C GLN A 142 22.24 16.11 -21.49
N LYS A 143 21.38 16.92 -20.86
CA LYS A 143 20.53 16.46 -19.74
C LYS A 143 19.63 15.28 -20.12
N ILE A 144 19.05 15.28 -21.32
CA ILE A 144 18.18 14.19 -21.78
C ILE A 144 18.98 12.90 -21.97
N VAL A 145 20.16 13.00 -22.58
CA VAL A 145 21.03 11.83 -22.80
C VAL A 145 21.47 11.24 -21.47
N GLN A 146 21.91 12.09 -20.53
CA GLN A 146 22.35 11.62 -19.21
C GLN A 146 21.19 11.04 -18.39
N ALA A 147 20.00 11.66 -18.45
CA ALA A 147 18.82 11.14 -17.80
C ALA A 147 18.44 9.74 -18.29
N ARG A 148 18.60 9.44 -19.59
CA ARG A 148 18.38 8.10 -20.14
C ARG A 148 19.37 7.08 -19.58
N MET A 149 20.65 7.44 -19.48
CA MET A 149 21.67 6.55 -18.89
C MET A 149 21.39 6.25 -17.41
N TYR A 150 21.02 7.27 -16.62
CA TYR A 150 20.65 7.05 -15.22
C TYR A 150 19.36 6.23 -15.08
N ALA A 151 18.35 6.48 -15.93
CA ALA A 151 17.12 5.69 -15.90
C ALA A 151 17.40 4.20 -16.14
N GLN A 152 18.24 3.88 -17.13
CA GLN A 152 18.62 2.50 -17.43
C GLN A 152 19.35 1.83 -16.26
N SER A 153 20.36 2.48 -15.67
CA SER A 153 21.11 1.88 -14.55
C SER A 153 20.21 1.63 -13.33
N ILE A 154 19.36 2.60 -13.01
CA ILE A 154 18.36 2.51 -11.95
C ILE A 154 17.39 1.34 -12.19
N THR A 155 16.90 1.16 -13.41
CA THR A 155 15.97 0.05 -13.72
C THR A 155 16.63 -1.30 -13.49
N ILE A 156 17.90 -1.46 -13.85
CA ILE A 156 18.65 -2.71 -13.62
C ILE A 156 18.77 -2.98 -12.11
N VAL A 157 19.15 -1.97 -11.32
CA VAL A 157 19.23 -2.10 -9.86
C VAL A 157 17.87 -2.47 -9.26
N LEU A 158 16.79 -1.84 -9.73
CA LEU A 158 15.44 -2.11 -9.25
C LEU A 158 15.00 -3.54 -9.58
N LEU A 159 15.30 -4.04 -10.78
CA LEU A 159 15.01 -5.41 -11.18
C LEU A 159 15.76 -6.42 -10.31
N LEU A 160 17.05 -6.18 -10.07
CA LEU A 160 17.87 -7.03 -9.18
C LEU A 160 17.33 -7.02 -7.74
N ALA A 161 16.96 -5.86 -7.21
CA ALA A 161 16.35 -5.75 -5.89
C ALA A 161 15.01 -6.49 -5.81
N SER A 162 14.18 -6.37 -6.86
CA SER A 162 12.90 -7.07 -6.96
C SER A 162 13.07 -8.59 -7.02
N MET A 163 14.08 -9.05 -7.75
CA MET A 163 14.42 -10.47 -7.86
C MET A 163 14.92 -11.03 -6.53
N LEU A 164 15.81 -10.30 -5.84
CA LEU A 164 16.30 -10.68 -4.52
C LEU A 164 15.16 -10.80 -3.50
N LEU A 165 14.24 -9.83 -3.52
CA LEU A 165 13.02 -9.86 -2.69
C LEU A 165 12.09 -11.01 -3.07
N SER A 166 11.98 -11.35 -4.35
CA SER A 166 11.14 -12.47 -4.80
C SER A 166 11.71 -13.83 -4.41
N VAL A 167 13.03 -14.00 -4.37
CA VAL A 167 13.68 -15.27 -4.00
C VAL A 167 13.68 -15.46 -2.48
N ASN A 168 13.91 -14.39 -1.72
CA ASN A 168 13.97 -14.45 -0.26
C ASN A 168 12.62 -14.21 0.43
N GLY A 169 11.61 -13.79 -0.34
CA GLY A 169 10.27 -13.49 0.17
C GLY A 169 9.44 -14.75 0.45
N PRO A 170 8.48 -14.68 1.38
CA PRO A 170 7.42 -15.68 1.50
C PRO A 170 6.75 -15.93 0.15
N ARG A 171 6.42 -17.20 -0.12
CA ARG A 171 5.61 -17.54 -1.31
C ARG A 171 4.28 -16.79 -1.27
N GLU A 172 3.84 -16.37 -2.44
CA GLU A 172 2.59 -15.61 -2.62
C GLU A 172 1.44 -16.32 -1.90
N LYS A 173 0.87 -15.65 -0.89
CA LYS A 173 -0.31 -16.15 -0.18
C LYS A 173 -1.46 -16.16 -1.18
N LYS A 174 -1.95 -17.35 -1.53
CA LYS A 174 -3.19 -17.47 -2.30
C LYS A 174 -4.30 -16.82 -1.49
N ASN A 175 -5.13 -16.02 -2.15
CA ASN A 175 -6.24 -15.34 -1.51
C ASN A 175 -7.11 -16.40 -0.79
N PRO A 176 -7.51 -16.23 0.48
CA PRO A 176 -8.35 -17.20 1.17
C PRO A 176 -9.63 -17.53 0.39
N LEU A 177 -10.17 -16.54 -0.33
CA LEU A 177 -11.30 -16.71 -1.25
C LEU A 177 -10.96 -17.61 -2.45
N ASP A 178 -9.76 -17.50 -3.02
CA ASP A 178 -9.31 -18.39 -4.11
C ASP A 178 -9.15 -19.84 -3.63
N LEU A 179 -8.80 -20.04 -2.36
CA LEU A 179 -8.73 -21.36 -1.75
C LEU A 179 -10.14 -21.90 -1.44
N GLU A 180 -11.05 -21.07 -0.95
CA GLU A 180 -12.43 -21.47 -0.64
C GLU A 180 -13.27 -21.77 -1.88
N TYR A 181 -13.10 -20.99 -2.96
CA TYR A 181 -13.74 -21.21 -4.27
C TYR A 181 -12.89 -22.04 -5.23
N SER A 182 -11.79 -22.62 -4.75
CA SER A 182 -11.04 -23.61 -5.52
C SER A 182 -11.96 -24.80 -5.82
N TRP A 183 -11.90 -25.32 -7.05
CA TRP A 183 -12.63 -26.52 -7.44
C TRP A 183 -12.35 -27.70 -6.49
N GLU A 184 -11.15 -27.76 -5.88
CA GLU A 184 -10.80 -28.76 -4.87
C GLU A 184 -11.62 -28.58 -3.57
N ALA A 185 -11.78 -27.34 -3.12
CA ALA A 185 -12.52 -27.03 -1.90
C ALA A 185 -14.04 -27.19 -2.11
N ILE A 186 -14.56 -26.80 -3.28
CA ILE A 186 -15.95 -27.01 -3.66
C ILE A 186 -16.25 -28.50 -3.76
N ALA A 187 -15.40 -29.28 -4.44
CA ALA A 187 -15.54 -30.74 -4.54
C ALA A 187 -15.52 -31.40 -3.15
N ALA A 188 -14.63 -30.99 -2.25
CA ALA A 188 -14.55 -31.51 -0.89
C ALA A 188 -15.79 -31.18 -0.05
N LYS A 189 -16.32 -29.94 -0.16
CA LYS A 189 -17.59 -29.54 0.49
C LYS A 189 -18.77 -30.35 -0.02
N GLU A 190 -18.81 -30.63 -1.32
CA GLU A 190 -19.89 -31.38 -1.96
C GLU A 190 -19.83 -32.87 -1.61
N GLU A 191 -18.64 -33.47 -1.56
CA GLU A 191 -18.43 -34.85 -1.08
C GLU A 191 -18.87 -35.01 0.39
N ALA A 192 -18.55 -34.03 1.25
CA ALA A 192 -18.98 -34.04 2.64
C ALA A 192 -20.51 -33.95 2.77
N ARG A 193 -21.17 -33.17 1.90
CA ARG A 193 -22.63 -33.07 1.83
C ARG A 193 -23.27 -34.36 1.32
N GLU A 194 -22.71 -34.97 0.29
CA GLU A 194 -23.20 -36.24 -0.29
C GLU A 194 -23.06 -37.39 0.73
N LYS A 195 -21.94 -37.46 1.46
CA LYS A 195 -21.73 -38.42 2.57
C LYS A 195 -22.71 -38.20 3.71
N ALA A 196 -22.95 -36.95 4.11
CA ALA A 196 -23.92 -36.63 5.15
C ALA A 196 -25.37 -36.95 4.73
N ALA A 197 -25.69 -36.89 3.44
CA ALA A 197 -26.99 -37.22 2.88
C ALA A 197 -27.15 -38.71 2.49
N GLY A 198 -26.10 -39.53 2.61
CA GLY A 198 -26.11 -40.94 2.22
C GLY A 198 -26.23 -41.17 0.70
N LEU A 199 -25.88 -40.18 -0.11
CA LEU A 199 -25.92 -40.26 -1.58
C LEU A 199 -24.62 -40.85 -2.12
N PRO A 200 -24.65 -41.62 -3.23
CA PRO A 200 -23.43 -42.08 -3.88
C PRO A 200 -22.63 -40.87 -4.38
N THR A 201 -21.33 -40.84 -4.04
CA THR A 201 -20.45 -39.73 -4.40
C THR A 201 -20.31 -39.64 -5.92
N ARG A 202 -20.65 -38.48 -6.50
CA ARG A 202 -20.66 -38.29 -7.97
C ARG A 202 -19.29 -38.01 -8.57
N ILE A 203 -18.34 -37.62 -7.73
CA ILE A 203 -16.98 -37.27 -8.12
C ILE A 203 -16.11 -38.53 -8.00
N PRO A 204 -15.39 -38.95 -9.06
CA PRO A 204 -14.51 -40.10 -8.99
C PRO A 204 -13.41 -39.84 -7.95
N ALA A 205 -13.20 -40.80 -7.04
CA ALA A 205 -12.16 -40.70 -6.04
C ALA A 205 -10.80 -40.44 -6.73
N LYS A 206 -10.08 -39.42 -6.26
CA LYS A 206 -8.76 -39.04 -6.77
C LYS A 206 -7.86 -40.28 -6.74
N THR A 207 -7.63 -40.88 -7.90
CA THR A 207 -6.61 -41.92 -8.05
C THR A 207 -5.30 -41.20 -7.79
N SER A 208 -4.69 -41.48 -6.65
CA SER A 208 -3.38 -40.96 -6.29
C SER A 208 -2.37 -41.64 -7.21
N GLU A 209 -2.14 -41.03 -8.38
CA GLU A 209 -0.94 -41.33 -9.16
C GLU A 209 0.28 -40.87 -8.35
N GLN A 210 1.18 -41.83 -8.13
CA GLN A 210 2.49 -41.69 -7.48
C GLN A 210 3.45 -40.90 -8.37
#